data_AF-A0A916VC53-F1
#
_entry.id   AF-A0A916VC53-F1
#
_cell.length_a   1.000
_cell.length_b   1.000
_cell.length_c   1.000
_cell.angle_alpha   90.00
_cell.angle_beta   90.00
_cell.angle_gamma   90.00
#
_symmetry.space_group_name_H-M   'P 1'
#
loop_
_entity.id
_entity.type
_entity.pdbx_description
1 polymer ?
#
loop_
_entity_poly.entity_id
_entity_poly.type
_entity_poly.pdbx_seq_one_letter_code
_entity_poly.pdbx_strand_id
1 'polypeptide(L)'
;MARICYIIVLEKKLEISKDIIYGTAFLHDLGRMEEYEKGKSHEEAGADLAEEILPECGYEPWEISLITDTIRGHRREGQSDPESFSDIFYDADKLSRDCIHCSAKKECYWPEDKKNNRYRY
;
A
#
# COMPACT_ATOMS: atom_id res chain seq x y z
N MET A 1 4.28 5.79 -1.89
CA MET A 1 4.08 4.53 -2.63
C MET A 1 3.53 4.68 -4.04
N ALA A 2 2.46 5.44 -4.31
CA ALA A 2 1.74 5.43 -5.61
C ALA A 2 2.62 5.49 -6.87
N ARG A 3 3.54 6.47 -6.96
CA ARG A 3 4.41 6.61 -8.14
C ARG A 3 5.41 5.46 -8.29
N ILE A 4 5.90 4.92 -7.19
CA ILE A 4 6.80 3.75 -7.20
C ILE A 4 6.04 2.53 -7.69
N CYS A 5 4.83 2.31 -7.17
CA CYS A 5 3.93 1.24 -7.62
C CYS A 5 3.64 1.35 -9.13
N TYR A 6 3.31 2.56 -9.60
CA TYR A 6 3.06 2.80 -11.02
C TYR A 6 4.29 2.53 -11.90
N ILE A 7 5.49 2.90 -11.45
CA ILE A 7 6.73 2.55 -12.16
C ILE A 7 6.92 1.03 -12.23
N ILE A 8 6.74 0.30 -11.12
CA ILE A 8 6.87 -1.16 -11.10
C ILE A 8 5.88 -1.82 -12.07
N VAL A 9 4.62 -1.36 -12.10
CA VAL A 9 3.58 -1.83 -13.04
C VAL A 9 4.00 -1.61 -14.49
N LEU A 10 4.55 -0.43 -14.81
CA LEU A 10 5.02 -0.11 -16.17
C LEU A 10 6.22 -0.97 -16.58
N GLU A 11 7.21 -1.14 -15.70
CA GLU A 11 8.41 -1.95 -15.96
C GLU A 11 8.07 -3.44 -16.16
N LYS A 12 7.10 -3.95 -15.39
CA LYS A 12 6.57 -5.31 -15.52
C LYS A 12 5.57 -5.48 -16.68
N LYS A 13 5.19 -4.39 -17.37
CA LYS A 13 4.20 -4.37 -18.47
C LYS A 13 2.84 -4.94 -18.06
N LEU A 14 2.40 -4.64 -16.84
CA LEU A 14 1.12 -5.11 -16.30
C LEU A 14 -0.01 -4.14 -16.64
N GLU A 15 -1.21 -4.68 -16.86
CA GLU A 15 -2.40 -3.91 -17.23
C GLU A 15 -3.20 -3.48 -15.99
N ILE A 16 -2.54 -2.76 -15.07
CA ILE A 16 -3.21 -2.19 -13.89
C ILE A 16 -3.45 -0.70 -14.13
N SER A 17 -4.71 -0.27 -13.99
CA SER A 17 -5.07 1.12 -14.23
C SER A 17 -4.37 2.05 -13.24
N LYS A 18 -3.97 3.23 -13.72
CA LYS A 18 -3.36 4.24 -12.86
C LYS A 18 -4.32 4.69 -11.75
N ASP A 19 -5.62 4.70 -12.04
CA ASP A 19 -6.64 5.11 -11.07
C ASP A 19 -6.76 4.11 -9.92
N ILE A 20 -6.76 2.80 -10.20
CA ILE A 20 -6.69 1.76 -9.15
C ILE A 20 -5.47 1.97 -8.25
N ILE A 21 -4.28 2.16 -8.83
CA ILE A 21 -3.02 2.34 -8.07
C ILE A 21 -3.11 3.56 -7.14
N TYR A 22 -3.61 4.68 -7.64
CA TYR A 22 -3.71 5.92 -6.87
C TYR A 22 -4.84 5.86 -5.83
N GLY A 23 -5.98 5.25 -6.17
CA GLY A 23 -7.07 4.99 -5.24
C GLY A 23 -6.62 4.15 -4.05
N THR A 24 -5.98 3.01 -4.30
CA THR A 24 -5.41 2.16 -3.24
C THR A 24 -4.38 2.92 -2.41
N ALA A 25 -3.44 3.62 -3.04
CA ALA A 25 -2.40 4.38 -2.34
C ALA A 25 -2.96 5.49 -1.44
N PHE A 26 -4.03 6.15 -1.88
CA PHE A 26 -4.69 7.20 -1.11
C PHE A 26 -5.41 6.65 0.12
N LEU A 27 -6.01 5.46 0.01
CA LEU A 27 -6.89 4.90 1.05
C LEU A 27 -6.19 3.93 2.02
N HIS A 28 -5.06 3.31 1.64
CA HIS A 28 -4.51 2.17 2.39
C HIS A 28 -4.18 2.43 3.87
N ASP A 29 -3.85 3.66 4.23
CA ASP A 29 -3.46 4.07 5.58
C ASP A 29 -4.56 4.86 6.31
N LEU A 30 -5.74 5.03 5.70
CA LEU A 30 -6.85 5.82 6.26
C LEU A 30 -7.37 5.25 7.59
N GLY A 31 -7.26 3.93 7.79
CA GLY A 31 -7.65 3.24 9.01
C GLY A 31 -6.77 3.51 10.24
N ARG A 32 -5.67 4.27 10.12
CA ARG A 32 -4.76 4.57 11.25
C ARG A 32 -5.46 5.27 12.42
N MET A 33 -6.47 6.09 12.15
CA MET A 33 -7.23 6.76 13.21
C MET A 33 -7.97 5.74 14.10
N GLU A 34 -8.63 4.75 13.49
CA GLU A 34 -9.32 3.70 14.24
C GLU A 34 -8.35 2.79 15.01
N GLU A 35 -7.15 2.57 14.48
CA GLU A 35 -6.09 1.83 15.19
C GLU A 35 -5.70 2.53 16.49
N TYR A 36 -5.55 3.85 16.47
CA TYR A 36 -5.19 4.62 17.67
C TYR A 36 -6.34 4.72 18.68
N GLU A 37 -7.59 4.82 18.23
CA GLU A 37 -8.73 5.03 19.12
C GLU A 37 -9.34 3.73 19.67
N LYS A 38 -9.39 2.68 18.84
CA LYS A 38 -10.20 1.48 19.10
C LYS A 38 -9.37 0.18 19.10
N GLY A 39 -8.10 0.23 18.70
CA GLY A 39 -7.23 -0.93 18.60
C GLY A 39 -7.58 -1.90 17.45
N LYS A 40 -8.46 -1.49 16.53
CA LYS A 40 -8.76 -2.22 15.29
C LYS A 40 -7.56 -2.11 14.35
N SER A 41 -7.23 -3.16 13.60
CA SER A 41 -6.11 -3.06 12.65
C SER A 41 -6.40 -1.99 11.60
N HIS A 42 -5.41 -1.14 11.29
CA HIS A 42 -5.61 -0.06 10.30
C HIS A 42 -5.86 -0.60 8.88
N GLU A 43 -5.38 -1.81 8.58
CA GLU A 43 -5.61 -2.49 7.30
C GLU A 43 -7.08 -2.93 7.14
N GLU A 44 -7.71 -3.47 8.19
CA GLU A 44 -9.15 -3.76 8.17
C GLU A 44 -9.98 -2.47 8.18
N ALA A 45 -9.67 -1.53 9.07
CA ALA A 45 -10.40 -0.27 9.16
C ALA A 45 -10.28 0.55 7.86
N GLY A 46 -9.10 0.58 7.25
CA GLY A 46 -8.88 1.26 5.97
C GLY A 46 -9.64 0.61 4.82
N ALA A 47 -9.73 -0.71 4.80
CA ALA A 47 -10.51 -1.43 3.79
C ALA A 47 -12.01 -1.19 3.92
N ASP A 48 -12.53 -1.20 5.15
CA ASP A 48 -13.95 -0.92 5.40
C ASP A 48 -14.32 0.50 4.96
N LEU A 49 -13.48 1.50 5.29
CA LEU A 49 -13.66 2.87 4.81
C LEU A 49 -13.55 2.96 3.27
N ALA A 50 -12.66 2.19 2.65
CA ALA A 50 -12.54 2.17 1.20
C ALA A 50 -13.77 1.56 0.53
N GLU A 51 -14.40 0.53 1.11
CA GLU A 51 -15.67 -0.03 0.62
C GLU A 51 -16.82 0.97 0.65
N GLU A 52 -16.80 1.93 1.58
CA GLU A 52 -17.77 3.02 1.64
C GLU A 52 -17.48 4.13 0.60
N ILE A 53 -16.21 4.51 0.45
CA ILE A 53 -15.80 5.67 -0.38
C ILE A 53 -15.78 5.36 -1.88
N LEU A 54 -15.27 4.19 -2.27
CA LEU A 54 -15.02 3.87 -3.68
C LEU A 54 -16.29 3.82 -4.56
N PRO A 55 -17.46 3.31 -4.10
CA PRO A 55 -18.71 3.41 -4.86
C PRO A 55 -19.09 4.85 -5.19
N GLU A 56 -18.94 5.79 -4.24
CA GLU A 56 -19.25 7.21 -4.45
C GLU A 56 -18.30 7.87 -5.46
N CYS A 57 -17.10 7.33 -5.61
CA CYS A 57 -16.12 7.78 -6.59
C CYS A 57 -16.32 7.18 -8.00
N GLY A 58 -17.30 6.28 -8.17
CA GLY A 58 -17.61 5.66 -9.47
C GLY A 58 -16.74 4.47 -9.85
N TYR A 59 -16.05 3.83 -8.89
CA TYR A 59 -15.33 2.59 -9.16
C TYR A 59 -16.28 1.42 -9.39
N GLU A 60 -15.89 0.52 -10.28
CA GLU A 60 -16.65 -0.69 -10.56
C GLU A 60 -16.51 -1.72 -9.42
N PRO A 61 -17.49 -2.61 -9.20
CA PRO A 61 -17.44 -3.57 -8.09
C PRO A 61 -16.17 -4.44 -8.04
N TRP A 62 -15.62 -4.79 -9.21
CA TRP A 62 -14.38 -5.57 -9.30
C TRP A 62 -13.14 -4.73 -8.90
N GLU A 63 -13.13 -3.44 -9.22
CA GLU A 63 -12.06 -2.52 -8.80
C GLU A 63 -12.12 -2.30 -7.30
N ILE A 64 -13.33 -2.14 -6.75
CA ILE A 64 -13.55 -2.01 -5.31
C ILE A 64 -12.99 -3.21 -4.58
N SER A 65 -13.37 -4.44 -5.00
CA SER A 65 -12.84 -5.68 -4.40
C SER A 65 -11.32 -5.75 -4.48
N LEU A 66 -10.73 -5.46 -5.65
CA LEU A 66 -9.29 -5.49 -5.84
C LEU A 66 -8.57 -4.50 -4.90
N ILE A 67 -9.08 -3.28 -4.79
CA ILE A 67 -8.51 -2.23 -3.94
C ILE A 67 -8.63 -2.63 -2.47
N THR A 68 -9.80 -3.06 -2.02
CA THR A 68 -10.06 -3.34 -0.61
C THR A 68 -9.33 -4.59 -0.14
N ASP A 69 -9.24 -5.63 -0.97
CA ASP A 69 -8.41 -6.81 -0.70
C ASP A 69 -6.93 -6.47 -0.62
N THR A 70 -6.44 -5.60 -1.52
CA THR A 70 -5.07 -5.09 -1.47
C THR A 70 -4.82 -4.32 -0.16
N ILE A 71 -5.75 -3.47 0.27
CA ILE A 71 -5.64 -2.72 1.53
C ILE A 71 -5.63 -3.69 2.73
N ARG A 72 -6.52 -4.69 2.80
CA ARG A 72 -6.54 -5.70 3.87
C ARG A 72 -5.24 -6.49 3.96
N GLY A 73 -4.57 -6.67 2.83
CA GLY A 73 -3.38 -7.49 2.70
C GLY A 73 -2.06 -6.73 2.66
N HIS A 74 -2.06 -5.39 2.70
CA HIS A 74 -0.88 -4.59 2.32
C HIS A 74 0.34 -4.75 3.26
N ARG A 75 0.18 -5.41 4.41
CA ARG A 75 1.28 -5.78 5.32
C ARG A 75 1.80 -7.21 5.15
N ARG A 76 1.09 -8.06 4.40
CA ARG A 76 1.43 -9.47 4.21
C ARG A 76 2.49 -9.58 3.12
N GLU A 77 3.66 -10.09 3.49
CA GLU A 77 4.77 -10.34 2.58
C GLU A 77 4.52 -11.63 1.78
N GLY A 78 4.66 -11.58 0.46
CA GLY A 78 4.68 -12.77 -0.41
C GLY A 78 3.33 -13.48 -0.52
N GLN A 79 2.31 -12.81 -1.06
CA GLN A 79 0.96 -13.37 -1.24
C GLN A 79 0.82 -14.38 -2.39
N SER A 80 1.93 -15.02 -2.81
CA SER A 80 2.04 -16.16 -3.73
C SER A 80 2.33 -15.81 -5.20
N ASP A 81 2.16 -14.56 -5.64
CA ASP A 81 2.41 -14.14 -7.02
C ASP A 81 3.09 -12.75 -7.08
N PRO A 82 4.38 -12.66 -7.45
CA PRO A 82 5.14 -11.41 -7.51
C PRO A 82 4.69 -10.44 -8.63
N GLU A 83 3.70 -10.81 -9.43
CA GLU A 83 3.04 -9.93 -10.41
C GLU A 83 1.62 -9.54 -9.98
N SER A 84 1.13 -10.07 -8.84
CA SER A 84 -0.13 -9.62 -8.26
C SER A 84 -0.05 -8.15 -7.82
N PHE A 85 -1.18 -7.45 -7.95
CA PHE A 85 -1.26 -6.06 -7.53
C PHE A 85 -0.91 -5.88 -6.04
N SER A 86 -1.35 -6.81 -5.19
CA SER A 86 -1.06 -6.80 -3.75
C SER A 86 0.43 -6.87 -3.44
N ASP A 87 1.19 -7.76 -4.09
CA ASP A 87 2.63 -7.88 -3.86
C ASP A 87 3.40 -6.67 -4.42
N ILE A 88 3.00 -6.16 -5.59
CA ILE A 88 3.59 -4.93 -6.15
C ILE A 88 3.33 -3.72 -5.26
N PHE A 89 2.12 -3.63 -4.70
CA PHE A 89 1.75 -2.57 -3.78
C PHE A 89 2.53 -2.67 -2.47
N TYR A 90 2.67 -3.89 -1.92
CA TYR A 90 3.52 -4.17 -0.75
C TYR A 90 4.95 -3.67 -1.00
N ASP A 91 5.58 -4.06 -2.12
CA ASP A 91 6.93 -3.65 -2.46
C ASP A 91 7.04 -2.12 -2.57
N ALA A 92 6.09 -1.48 -3.25
CA ALA A 92 6.06 -0.04 -3.40
C ALA A 92 5.89 0.71 -2.07
N ASP A 93 5.11 0.17 -1.12
CA ASP A 93 5.00 0.71 0.24
C ASP A 93 6.35 0.65 0.95
N LYS A 94 6.99 -0.53 0.99
CA LYS A 94 8.29 -0.71 1.67
C LYS A 94 9.38 0.14 1.05
N LEU A 95 9.46 0.19 -0.28
CA LEU A 95 10.46 0.98 -1.02
C LEU A 95 10.27 2.49 -0.84
N SER A 96 9.04 2.95 -0.53
CA SER A 96 8.77 4.39 -0.42
C SER A 96 9.31 5.07 0.84
N ARG A 97 9.86 4.30 1.79
CA ARG A 97 10.45 4.82 3.03
C ARG A 97 11.86 5.31 2.79
N ASP A 98 12.08 6.63 2.86
CA ASP A 98 13.41 7.24 2.72
C ASP A 98 14.21 7.14 4.03
N CYS A 99 14.75 5.95 4.33
CA CYS A 99 15.58 5.75 5.52
C CYS A 99 16.99 6.37 5.38
N ILE A 100 17.38 6.84 4.19
CA ILE A 100 18.69 7.47 3.96
C ILE A 100 18.69 8.88 4.56
N HIS A 101 17.61 9.64 4.34
CA HIS A 101 17.48 11.03 4.80
C HIS A 101 16.58 11.19 6.04
N CYS A 102 16.10 10.09 6.63
CA CYS A 102 15.25 10.15 7.81
C CYS A 102 16.01 10.68 9.04
N SER A 103 15.60 11.85 9.55
CA SER A 103 16.16 12.45 10.77
C SER A 103 15.89 11.61 12.03
N ALA A 104 14.75 10.92 12.07
CA ALA A 104 14.32 10.05 13.17
C ALA A 104 14.84 8.61 13.05
N LYS A 105 15.86 8.35 12.21
CA LYS A 105 16.35 6.99 11.94
C LYS A 105 16.87 6.27 13.19
N LYS A 106 17.46 7.03 14.12
CA LYS A 106 18.03 6.50 15.37
C LYS A 106 16.94 6.06 16.34
N GLU A 107 15.80 6.74 16.34
CA GLU A 107 14.62 6.44 17.17
C GLU A 107 13.61 5.51 16.46
N CYS A 108 13.85 5.17 15.20
CA CYS A 108 12.93 4.38 14.39
C CYS A 108 12.80 2.95 14.93
N TYR A 109 11.57 2.54 15.25
CA TYR A 109 11.24 1.22 15.78
C TYR A 109 11.42 0.08 14.75
N TRP A 110 11.64 0.39 13.46
CA TRP A 110 11.84 -0.64 12.44
C TRP A 110 13.18 -1.36 12.63
N PRO A 111 13.22 -2.68 12.44
CA PRO A 111 14.46 -3.45 12.37
C PRO A 111 15.39 -2.92 11.26
N GLU A 112 16.71 -2.98 11.49
CA GLU A 112 17.70 -2.41 10.58
C GLU A 112 17.71 -3.10 9.20
N ASP A 113 17.41 -4.40 9.15
CA ASP A 113 17.26 -5.19 7.91
C ASP A 113 16.07 -4.75 7.05
N LYS A 114 15.07 -4.08 7.65
CA LYS A 114 13.90 -3.54 6.94
C LYS A 114 14.06 -2.08 6.51
N LYS A 115 15.16 -1.40 6.89
CA LYS A 115 15.39 0.00 6.52
C LYS A 115 16.04 0.12 5.15
N ASN A 116 15.57 1.07 4.34
CA ASN A 116 16.14 1.37 3.03
C ASN A 116 17.42 2.21 3.17
N ASN A 117 18.53 1.56 3.48
CA ASN A 117 19.83 2.21 3.69
C ASN A 117 20.61 2.51 2.41
N ARG A 118 20.10 2.08 1.27
CA ARG A 118 20.67 2.29 -0.07
C ARG A 118 19.55 2.37 -1.09
N TYR A 119 19.76 3.11 -2.17
CA TYR A 119 18.89 3.05 -3.33
C TYR A 119 18.97 1.70 -4.01
N ARG A 120 17.83 1.17 -4.45
CA ARG A 120 17.71 -0.03 -5.28
C ARG A 120 17.27 0.45 -6.67
N TYR A 121 18.01 0.03 -7.69
CA TYR A 121 17.80 0.36 -9.10
C TYR A 121 17.51 -0.91 -9.88
#